data_AF-A0A350RKA3-F1
#
_entry.id   AF-A0A350RKA3-F1
#
_cell.length_a   1.000
_cell.length_b   1.000
_cell.length_c   1.000
_cell.angle_alpha   90.00
_cell.angle_beta   90.00
_cell.angle_gamma   90.00
#
_symmetry.space_group_name_H-M   'P 1'
#
loop_
_entity.id
_entity.type
_entity.pdbx_description
1 polymer ?
#
loop_
_entity_poly.entity_id
_entity_poly.type
_entity_poly.pdbx_seq_one_letter_code
_entity_poly.pdbx_strand_id
1 'polypeptide(L)'
;MVPALKRPGGRRRIEVLLDQDEAWELMSSTGPALESAGFDVRVPALSRRRQVAQLRLTADDADSVVGAQQLTAVSWSAVFGEVELTASEIQHLAMQKKPLVQSRGRWVALEKADLVEAAAALADRAETTELTGAQMLRHALGLEGNSISGGVTLGGSGWASDLLRAAGSVNSDPDTQPDGFSGELRSYQAEALGWLQFLDDAGLGGCLALDMGLGKTPTILARLGAEARENPSLVIAPPAVVGNWAAEAKRFTPQLKVLVHHGPSRVSGTRLSSALRSADLVITTYGTAVRDVEDLAELQWDRVVLDEAQVIKNHRSTTAKELRKLTARCRLALTGTPIENGLGDLWAIMDFCNPGLVGGRTSFINQLNQIGDSDEAAESALHALNGVLVFRRTKAEPLIAAELPDRIDELAQCTMTPEQIGLYQAVLDKLVRDTAESEQNTSQQKGLVLAAITALKQICNHPLNYDKEDTNLDLEGRSGKLSRLNEIVDAVFAADERILIFTHFATWGERLAGYLSERTGVNIECYHGGLARGTRDRLVDTFQSGEGAGAMVLSLKAGGTGLNLTAA
;
A
#
# COMPACT_ATOMS: atom_id res chain seq x y z
N MET A 1 28.28 -47.05 -29.24
CA MET A 1 28.36 -47.20 -30.71
C MET A 1 27.08 -46.62 -31.29
N VAL A 2 27.15 -45.49 -32.01
CA VAL A 2 25.96 -44.72 -32.44
C VAL A 2 25.10 -45.54 -33.42
N PRO A 3 23.87 -45.94 -33.08
CA PRO A 3 23.05 -46.84 -33.91
C PRO A 3 22.80 -46.31 -35.34
N ALA A 4 22.66 -44.99 -35.49
CA ALA A 4 22.46 -44.33 -36.76
C ALA A 4 23.58 -44.61 -37.79
N LEU A 5 24.83 -44.84 -37.34
CA LEU A 5 25.97 -45.16 -38.20
C LEU A 5 25.86 -46.56 -38.85
N LYS A 6 24.94 -47.41 -38.39
CA LYS A 6 24.74 -48.77 -38.92
C LYS A 6 23.65 -48.86 -39.99
N ARG A 7 23.00 -47.74 -40.36
CA ARG A 7 21.90 -47.73 -41.33
C ARG A 7 22.39 -48.05 -42.75
N PRO A 8 21.84 -49.09 -43.42
CA PRO A 8 22.23 -49.46 -44.77
C PRO A 8 21.70 -48.44 -45.80
N GLY A 9 22.57 -47.94 -46.68
CA GLY A 9 22.19 -47.01 -47.76
C GLY A 9 22.50 -45.53 -47.53
N GLY A 10 23.18 -45.17 -46.42
CA GLY A 10 23.73 -43.83 -46.24
C GLY A 10 24.67 -43.48 -47.40
N ARG A 11 24.30 -42.47 -48.19
CA ARG A 11 25.07 -42.05 -49.37
C ARG A 11 26.44 -41.53 -48.92
N ARG A 12 27.45 -42.41 -48.98
CA ARG A 12 28.88 -42.21 -48.66
C ARG A 12 29.16 -42.00 -47.17
N ARG A 13 30.31 -42.52 -46.71
CA ARG A 13 30.82 -42.60 -45.31
C ARG A 13 30.98 -41.25 -44.56
N ILE A 14 30.34 -40.17 -45.02
CA ILE A 14 30.61 -38.81 -44.57
C ILE A 14 29.33 -38.13 -44.01
N GLU A 15 28.13 -38.63 -44.31
CA GLU A 15 26.88 -38.02 -43.85
C GLU A 15 25.86 -39.08 -43.41
N VAL A 16 25.27 -38.89 -42.23
CA VAL A 16 24.15 -39.67 -41.72
C VAL A 16 23.08 -38.70 -41.23
N LEU A 17 21.89 -38.82 -41.80
CA LEU A 17 20.73 -38.08 -41.32
C LEU A 17 20.24 -38.71 -40.02
N LEU A 18 20.25 -37.92 -38.96
CA LEU A 18 19.66 -38.27 -37.67
C LEU A 18 18.22 -37.78 -37.66
N ASP A 19 17.33 -38.61 -37.14
CA ASP A 19 16.04 -38.11 -36.72
C ASP A 19 16.18 -37.27 -35.42
N GLN A 20 15.11 -36.61 -35.01
CA GLN A 20 15.13 -35.69 -33.88
C GLN A 20 15.47 -36.38 -32.55
N ASP A 21 15.06 -37.65 -32.38
CA ASP A 21 15.33 -38.43 -31.17
C ASP A 21 16.82 -38.82 -31.10
N GLU A 22 17.40 -39.23 -32.23
CA GLU A 22 18.82 -39.55 -32.37
C GLU A 22 19.71 -38.32 -32.24
N ALA A 23 19.30 -37.18 -32.82
CA ALA A 23 20.01 -35.92 -32.67
C ALA A 23 20.03 -35.48 -31.20
N TRP A 24 18.91 -35.63 -30.48
CA TRP A 24 18.86 -35.37 -29.03
C TRP A 24 19.77 -36.31 -28.25
N GLU A 25 19.74 -37.61 -28.52
CA GLU A 25 20.58 -38.59 -27.82
C GLU A 25 22.06 -38.29 -28.04
N LEU A 26 22.43 -37.91 -29.27
CA LEU A 26 23.77 -37.44 -29.59
C LEU A 26 24.14 -36.16 -28.82
N MET A 27 23.23 -35.18 -28.71
CA MET A 27 23.50 -33.94 -27.98
C MET A 27 23.53 -34.10 -26.46
N SER A 28 22.79 -35.05 -25.89
CA SER A 28 22.55 -35.14 -24.44
C SER A 28 23.42 -36.17 -23.72
N SER A 29 23.56 -37.37 -24.28
CA SER A 29 24.20 -38.52 -23.62
C SER A 29 25.30 -39.16 -24.47
N THR A 30 25.02 -39.43 -25.74
CA THR A 30 25.93 -40.18 -26.62
C THR A 30 27.14 -39.34 -27.03
N GLY A 31 26.97 -38.04 -27.29
CA GLY A 31 28.08 -37.12 -27.60
C GLY A 31 29.10 -37.01 -26.46
N PRO A 32 28.69 -36.63 -25.23
CA PRO A 32 29.59 -36.60 -24.08
C PRO A 32 30.29 -37.94 -23.79
N ALA A 33 29.59 -39.06 -24.01
CA ALA A 33 30.16 -40.40 -23.87
C ALA A 33 31.22 -40.71 -24.93
N LEU A 34 31.02 -40.23 -26.17
CA LEU A 34 31.99 -40.36 -27.26
C LEU A 34 33.21 -39.44 -27.06
N GLU A 35 33.02 -38.22 -26.57
CA GLU A 35 34.11 -37.32 -26.17
C GLU A 35 34.96 -37.95 -25.07
N SER A 36 34.30 -38.51 -24.04
CA SER A 36 34.97 -39.23 -22.95
C SER A 36 35.72 -40.48 -23.43
N ALA A 37 35.29 -41.07 -24.55
CA ALA A 37 35.95 -42.19 -25.21
C ALA A 37 37.06 -41.76 -26.20
N GLY A 38 37.35 -40.45 -26.31
CA GLY A 38 38.45 -39.89 -27.09
C GLY A 38 38.11 -39.47 -28.52
N PHE A 39 36.83 -39.39 -28.89
CA PHE A 39 36.40 -38.90 -30.21
C PHE A 39 36.17 -37.37 -30.19
N ASP A 40 36.59 -36.64 -31.23
CA ASP A 40 36.19 -35.23 -31.41
C ASP A 40 34.74 -35.19 -31.88
N VAL A 41 33.84 -34.72 -31.01
CA VAL A 41 32.41 -34.61 -31.29
C VAL A 41 32.03 -33.14 -31.20
N ARG A 42 31.46 -32.61 -32.28
CA ARG A 42 30.92 -31.25 -32.31
C ARG A 42 29.42 -31.31 -32.48
N VAL A 43 28.71 -31.12 -31.39
CA VAL A 43 27.26 -31.00 -31.36
C VAL A 43 26.86 -29.57 -31.00
N PRO A 44 25.71 -29.07 -31.49
CA PRO A 44 25.25 -27.76 -31.07
C PRO A 44 24.96 -27.76 -29.57
N ALA A 45 25.21 -26.63 -28.91
CA ALA A 45 25.08 -26.53 -27.46
C ALA A 45 23.63 -26.69 -27.00
N LEU A 46 23.41 -27.55 -26.01
CA LEU A 46 22.10 -27.88 -25.46
C LEU A 46 21.88 -27.22 -24.10
N SER A 47 20.76 -26.51 -23.93
CA SER A 47 20.35 -26.00 -22.62
C SER A 47 19.67 -27.11 -21.80
N ARG A 48 20.15 -27.32 -20.56
CA ARG A 48 19.52 -28.24 -19.59
C ARG A 48 18.56 -27.54 -18.63
N ARG A 49 18.41 -26.22 -18.75
CA ARG A 49 17.51 -25.43 -17.90
C ARG A 49 16.08 -25.58 -18.43
N ARG A 50 15.18 -26.12 -17.61
CA ARG A 50 13.73 -26.17 -17.91
C ARG A 50 13.24 -24.76 -18.25
N GLN A 51 12.50 -24.64 -19.34
CA GLN A 51 11.85 -23.39 -19.73
C GLN A 51 10.38 -23.47 -19.34
N VAL A 52 9.93 -22.53 -18.51
CA VAL A 52 8.51 -22.37 -18.22
C VAL A 52 7.92 -21.45 -19.29
N ALA A 53 6.74 -21.82 -19.79
CA ALA A 53 6.03 -21.03 -20.77
C ALA A 53 5.48 -19.74 -20.15
N GLN A 54 5.71 -18.61 -20.80
CA GLN A 54 5.05 -17.34 -20.51
C GLN A 54 4.12 -16.98 -21.65
N LEU A 55 3.01 -16.30 -21.38
CA LEU A 55 2.22 -15.69 -22.45
C LEU A 55 2.79 -14.31 -22.78
N ARG A 56 2.82 -13.97 -24.06
CA ARG A 56 3.08 -12.62 -24.54
C ARG A 56 1.82 -12.09 -25.20
N LEU A 57 1.40 -10.92 -24.72
CA LEU A 57 0.30 -10.14 -25.24
C LEU A 57 0.89 -8.97 -26.02
N THR A 58 0.75 -8.98 -27.34
CA THR A 58 1.27 -7.92 -28.22
C THR A 58 0.12 -7.07 -28.71
N ALA A 59 0.25 -5.76 -28.56
CA ALA A 59 -0.70 -4.77 -29.08
C ALA A 59 -0.17 -4.20 -30.40
N ASP A 60 -1.02 -4.14 -31.43
CA ASP A 60 -0.65 -3.76 -32.81
C ASP A 60 -0.78 -2.25 -33.11
N ASP A 61 -0.67 -1.38 -32.10
CA ASP A 61 -0.74 0.08 -32.28
C ASP A 61 0.64 0.74 -32.26
N ALA A 62 0.86 1.67 -33.22
CA ALA A 62 2.06 2.49 -33.33
C ALA A 62 2.00 3.77 -32.48
N ASP A 63 0.81 4.15 -32.00
CA ASP A 63 0.60 5.36 -31.20
C ASP A 63 0.63 5.02 -29.70
N SER A 64 1.70 5.43 -29.01
CA SER A 64 1.94 5.20 -27.58
C SER A 64 1.04 6.03 -26.65
N VAL A 65 0.18 6.89 -27.19
CA VAL A 65 -0.51 7.97 -26.45
C VAL A 65 -1.91 7.57 -25.98
N VAL A 66 -2.39 6.37 -26.33
CA VAL A 66 -3.83 6.08 -26.23
C VAL A 66 -4.23 5.28 -24.98
N GLY A 67 -5.10 5.89 -24.18
CA GLY A 67 -5.28 5.58 -22.75
C GLY A 67 -6.05 4.29 -22.39
N ALA A 68 -6.24 4.09 -21.08
CA ALA A 68 -6.73 2.86 -20.45
C ALA A 68 -8.05 2.28 -21.00
N GLN A 69 -8.89 3.05 -21.69
CA GLN A 69 -10.20 2.60 -22.20
C GLN A 69 -10.23 2.34 -23.72
N GLN A 70 -9.16 2.65 -24.46
CA GLN A 70 -9.13 2.41 -25.90
C GLN A 70 -9.01 0.91 -26.22
N LEU A 71 -9.92 0.40 -27.05
CA LEU A 71 -9.81 -0.93 -27.65
C LEU A 71 -8.65 -0.94 -28.65
N THR A 72 -7.74 -1.89 -28.47
CA THR A 72 -6.58 -2.13 -29.32
C THR A 72 -6.63 -3.56 -29.83
N ALA A 73 -6.27 -3.77 -31.10
CA ALA A 73 -6.10 -5.11 -31.63
C ALA A 73 -4.91 -5.79 -30.94
N VAL A 74 -5.12 -7.03 -30.50
CA VAL A 74 -4.13 -7.79 -29.75
C VAL A 74 -3.90 -9.18 -30.33
N SER A 75 -2.68 -9.66 -30.15
CA SER A 75 -2.28 -11.03 -30.48
C SER A 75 -1.61 -11.71 -29.28
N TRP A 76 -1.84 -13.01 -29.15
CA TRP A 76 -1.30 -13.84 -28.08
C TRP A 76 -0.31 -14.86 -28.65
N SER A 77 0.85 -14.96 -28.01
CA SER A 77 1.88 -15.96 -28.29
C SER A 77 2.42 -16.56 -27.00
N ALA A 78 3.09 -17.70 -27.08
CA ALA A 78 3.78 -18.30 -25.94
C ALA A 78 5.30 -18.12 -26.09
N VAL A 79 5.95 -17.65 -25.04
CA VAL A 79 7.38 -17.44 -24.99
C VAL A 79 8.02 -18.49 -24.09
N PHE A 80 8.98 -19.23 -24.63
CA PHE A 80 9.82 -20.17 -23.90
C PHE A 80 11.24 -19.62 -23.84
N GLY A 81 11.56 -18.94 -22.74
CA GLY A 81 12.80 -18.18 -22.59
C GLY A 81 12.83 -16.99 -23.54
N GLU A 82 13.46 -17.16 -24.71
CA GLU A 82 13.58 -16.11 -25.74
C GLU A 82 12.94 -16.54 -27.08
N VAL A 83 12.34 -17.73 -27.14
CA VAL A 83 11.68 -18.25 -28.33
C VAL A 83 10.20 -17.97 -28.21
N GLU A 84 9.67 -17.17 -29.13
CA GLU A 84 8.25 -16.91 -29.27
C GLU A 84 7.63 -17.93 -30.23
N LEU A 85 6.53 -18.55 -29.81
CA LEU A 85 5.82 -19.60 -30.54
C LEU A 85 4.33 -19.26 -30.63
N THR A 86 3.77 -19.40 -31.83
CA THR A 86 2.34 -19.27 -32.11
C THR A 86 1.59 -20.55 -31.71
N ALA A 87 0.26 -20.47 -31.60
CA ALA A 87 -0.59 -21.63 -31.32
C ALA A 87 -0.37 -22.78 -32.33
N SER A 88 -0.16 -22.44 -33.62
CA SER A 88 0.08 -23.43 -34.68
C SER A 88 1.42 -24.16 -34.52
N GLU A 89 2.47 -23.43 -34.10
CA GLU A 89 3.80 -23.99 -33.87
C GLU A 89 3.83 -24.87 -32.63
N ILE A 90 3.14 -24.46 -31.56
CA ILE A 90 2.97 -25.27 -30.35
C ILE A 90 2.25 -26.58 -30.67
N GLN A 91 1.18 -26.52 -31.47
CA GLN A 91 0.45 -27.72 -31.88
C GLN A 91 1.34 -28.69 -32.66
N HIS A 92 2.18 -28.17 -33.57
CA HIS A 92 3.13 -28.98 -34.31
C HIS A 92 4.20 -29.60 -33.40
N LEU A 93 4.77 -28.81 -32.48
CA LEU A 93 5.78 -29.25 -31.51
C LEU A 93 5.22 -30.30 -30.53
N ALA A 94 3.97 -30.16 -30.11
CA ALA A 94 3.32 -31.11 -29.19
C ALA A 94 3.15 -32.52 -29.81
N MET A 95 3.02 -32.62 -31.14
CA MET A 95 2.95 -33.89 -31.87
C MET A 95 4.31 -34.61 -31.97
N GLN A 96 5.41 -33.89 -31.77
CA GLN A 96 6.75 -34.48 -31.83
C GLN A 96 7.03 -35.34 -30.60
N LYS A 97 7.90 -36.36 -30.75
CA LYS A 97 8.31 -37.19 -29.60
C LYS A 97 9.12 -36.39 -28.58
N LYS A 98 10.02 -35.52 -29.05
CA LYS A 98 10.85 -34.62 -28.24
C LYS A 98 10.88 -33.22 -28.86
N PRO A 99 10.05 -32.29 -28.36
CA PRO A 99 9.99 -30.93 -28.89
C PRO A 99 11.30 -30.18 -28.65
N LEU A 100 11.88 -29.61 -29.70
CA LEU A 100 13.14 -28.87 -29.64
C LEU A 100 12.99 -27.54 -30.38
N VAL A 101 13.45 -26.47 -29.74
CA VAL A 101 13.51 -25.13 -30.33
C VAL A 101 14.91 -24.55 -30.21
N GLN A 102 15.29 -23.68 -31.15
CA GLN A 102 16.59 -23.03 -31.16
C GLN A 102 16.49 -21.62 -30.55
N SER A 103 17.34 -21.32 -29.56
CA SER A 103 17.41 -20.03 -28.87
C SER A 103 18.87 -19.57 -28.71
N ARG A 104 19.22 -18.38 -29.23
CA ARG A 104 20.59 -17.82 -29.21
C ARG A 104 21.69 -18.83 -29.61
N GLY A 105 21.43 -19.62 -30.65
CA GLY A 105 22.36 -20.64 -31.16
C GLY A 105 22.44 -21.93 -30.33
N ARG A 106 21.61 -22.09 -29.30
CA ARG A 106 21.49 -23.31 -28.48
C ARG A 106 20.16 -24.01 -28.73
N TRP A 107 20.14 -25.34 -28.67
CA TRP A 107 18.89 -26.09 -28.65
C TRP A 107 18.34 -26.18 -27.23
N VAL A 108 17.03 -26.02 -27.11
CA VAL A 108 16.30 -26.07 -25.87
C VAL A 108 15.19 -27.09 -26.02
N ALA A 109 15.17 -28.09 -25.12
CA ALA A 109 14.03 -29.01 -25.04
C ALA A 109 12.89 -28.38 -24.26
N LEU A 110 11.69 -28.54 -24.78
CA LEU A 110 10.46 -28.15 -24.12
C LEU A 110 9.76 -29.39 -23.58
N GLU A 111 9.22 -29.31 -22.37
CA GLU A 111 8.42 -30.40 -21.82
C GLU A 111 7.04 -30.41 -22.47
N LYS A 112 6.50 -31.60 -22.71
CA LYS A 112 5.16 -31.74 -23.30
C LYS A 112 4.06 -31.16 -22.41
N ALA A 113 4.24 -31.23 -21.09
CA ALA A 113 3.31 -30.63 -20.14
C ALA A 113 3.23 -29.12 -20.35
N ASP A 114 4.38 -28.44 -20.45
CA ASP A 114 4.44 -26.98 -20.65
C ASP A 114 3.85 -26.57 -22.02
N LEU A 115 4.02 -27.39 -23.08
CA LEU A 115 3.39 -27.15 -24.38
C LEU A 115 1.86 -27.32 -24.36
N VAL A 116 1.36 -28.31 -23.63
CA VAL A 116 -0.09 -28.54 -23.48
C VAL A 116 -0.72 -27.40 -22.68
N GLU A 117 -0.07 -26.97 -21.60
CA GLU A 117 -0.48 -25.82 -20.79
C GLU A 117 -0.52 -24.54 -21.64
N ALA A 118 0.54 -24.27 -22.42
CA ALA A 118 0.59 -23.13 -23.34
C ALA A 118 -0.48 -23.19 -24.44
N ALA A 119 -0.72 -24.37 -25.02
CA ALA A 119 -1.75 -24.56 -26.05
C ALA A 119 -3.16 -24.28 -25.51
N ALA A 120 -3.49 -24.81 -24.32
CA ALA A 120 -4.76 -24.55 -23.66
C ALA A 120 -4.93 -23.05 -23.35
N ALA A 121 -3.86 -22.42 -22.82
CA ALA A 121 -3.86 -21.01 -22.51
C ALA A 121 -4.07 -20.10 -23.73
N LEU A 122 -3.47 -20.44 -24.88
CA LEU A 122 -3.70 -19.71 -26.13
C LEU A 122 -5.09 -19.98 -26.71
N ALA A 123 -5.61 -21.20 -26.60
CA ALA A 123 -6.95 -21.55 -27.07
C ALA A 123 -8.04 -20.77 -26.32
N ASP A 124 -7.93 -20.67 -24.99
CA ASP A 124 -8.86 -19.91 -24.15
C ASP A 124 -8.91 -18.41 -24.50
N ARG A 125 -7.87 -17.89 -25.17
CA ARG A 125 -7.69 -16.48 -25.52
C ARG A 125 -7.78 -16.21 -27.02
N ALA A 126 -8.04 -17.24 -27.84
CA ALA A 126 -8.07 -17.13 -29.29
C ALA A 126 -9.20 -16.22 -29.81
N GLU A 127 -10.31 -16.15 -29.07
CA GLU A 127 -11.45 -15.28 -29.41
C GLU A 127 -11.23 -13.82 -28.96
N THR A 128 -10.27 -13.58 -28.06
CA THR A 128 -9.95 -12.26 -27.50
C THR A 128 -8.97 -11.54 -28.40
N THR A 129 -9.50 -10.88 -29.44
CA THR A 129 -8.72 -10.17 -30.48
C THR A 129 -8.62 -8.67 -30.24
N GLU A 130 -9.41 -8.12 -29.33
CA GLU A 130 -9.38 -6.71 -28.94
C GLU A 130 -9.40 -6.57 -27.42
N LEU A 131 -8.53 -5.73 -26.87
CA LEU A 131 -8.47 -5.42 -25.45
C LEU A 131 -8.27 -3.92 -25.22
N THR A 132 -8.81 -3.44 -24.09
CA THR A 132 -8.52 -2.11 -23.59
C THR A 132 -7.15 -2.03 -22.91
N GLY A 133 -6.53 -0.85 -22.87
CA GLY A 133 -5.30 -0.64 -22.09
C GLY A 133 -5.39 -1.13 -20.64
N ALA A 134 -6.53 -0.92 -19.98
CA ALA A 134 -6.81 -1.41 -18.63
C ALA A 134 -6.82 -2.95 -18.56
N GLN A 135 -7.43 -3.63 -19.53
CA GLN A 135 -7.40 -5.09 -19.61
C GLN A 135 -5.99 -5.62 -19.85
N MET A 136 -5.22 -5.00 -20.75
CA MET A 136 -3.83 -5.38 -21.00
C MET A 136 -2.98 -5.24 -19.73
N LEU A 137 -3.13 -4.12 -19.01
CA LEU A 137 -2.45 -3.91 -17.72
C LEU A 137 -2.88 -4.95 -16.68
N ARG A 138 -4.17 -5.29 -16.59
CA ARG A 138 -4.64 -6.35 -15.68
C ARG A 138 -4.02 -7.70 -16.01
N HIS A 139 -3.93 -8.09 -17.27
CA HIS A 139 -3.27 -9.34 -17.66
C HIS A 139 -1.82 -9.35 -17.22
N ALA A 140 -1.08 -8.27 -17.49
CA ALA A 140 0.33 -8.17 -17.13
C ALA A 140 0.58 -8.18 -15.60
N LEU A 141 -0.35 -7.62 -14.82
CA LEU A 141 -0.31 -7.64 -13.36
C LEU A 141 -0.85 -8.97 -12.75
N GLY A 142 -1.27 -9.93 -13.58
CA GLY A 142 -1.88 -11.18 -13.11
C GLY A 142 -3.28 -11.00 -12.48
N LEU A 143 -3.93 -9.87 -12.74
CA LEU A 143 -5.30 -9.53 -12.31
C LEU A 143 -6.37 -10.02 -13.31
N GLU A 144 -5.98 -10.85 -14.27
CA GLU A 144 -6.85 -11.62 -15.15
C GLU A 144 -6.33 -13.06 -15.05
N GLY A 145 -7.20 -14.06 -14.87
CA GLY A 145 -6.80 -15.41 -14.48
C GLY A 145 -5.65 -15.95 -15.33
N ASN A 146 -4.55 -16.35 -14.68
CA ASN A 146 -3.41 -16.95 -15.35
C ASN A 146 -3.63 -18.46 -15.45
N SER A 147 -3.69 -18.98 -16.67
CA SER A 147 -3.75 -20.41 -16.95
C SER A 147 -2.36 -21.00 -17.18
N ILE A 148 -1.30 -20.18 -17.02
CA ILE A 148 0.08 -20.60 -17.23
C ILE A 148 0.99 -20.16 -16.08
N SER A 149 1.91 -21.04 -15.70
CA SER A 149 2.82 -20.84 -14.57
C SER A 149 3.80 -19.67 -14.77
N GLY A 150 4.12 -19.29 -16.01
CA GLY A 150 5.09 -18.22 -16.31
C GLY A 150 4.52 -16.80 -16.38
N GLY A 151 3.20 -16.63 -16.20
CA GLY A 151 2.53 -15.33 -16.23
C GLY A 151 2.37 -14.74 -17.63
N VAL A 152 1.97 -13.47 -17.69
CA VAL A 152 1.77 -12.70 -18.93
C VAL A 152 2.78 -11.56 -19.00
N THR A 153 3.41 -11.40 -20.15
CA THR A 153 4.29 -10.28 -20.49
C THR A 153 3.65 -9.46 -21.61
N LEU A 154 3.89 -8.15 -21.63
CA LEU A 154 3.45 -7.30 -22.73
C LEU A 154 4.55 -7.16 -23.79
N GLY A 155 4.17 -7.32 -25.05
CA GLY A 155 4.99 -7.03 -26.23
C GLY A 155 4.53 -5.76 -26.95
N GLY A 156 5.37 -5.24 -27.84
CA GLY A 156 5.03 -4.07 -28.68
C GLY A 156 5.15 -2.71 -27.99
N SER A 157 4.66 -1.68 -28.68
CA SER A 157 4.74 -0.24 -28.32
C SER A 157 3.39 0.33 -27.91
N GLY A 158 2.62 -0.41 -27.12
CA GLY A 158 1.31 0.04 -26.62
C GLY A 158 1.39 0.74 -25.26
N TRP A 159 0.35 1.51 -24.92
CA TRP A 159 0.23 2.26 -23.66
C TRP A 159 0.57 1.43 -22.42
N ALA A 160 0.02 0.21 -22.30
CA ALA A 160 0.27 -0.66 -21.14
C ALA A 160 1.72 -1.17 -21.09
N SER A 161 2.34 -1.44 -22.24
CA SER A 161 3.74 -1.87 -22.35
C SER A 161 4.69 -0.74 -21.95
N ASP A 162 4.43 0.48 -22.43
CA ASP A 162 5.20 1.67 -22.11
C ASP A 162 5.07 2.03 -20.63
N LEU A 163 3.88 1.86 -20.07
CA LEU A 163 3.58 2.07 -18.66
C LEU A 163 4.39 1.12 -17.77
N LEU A 164 4.39 -0.18 -18.05
CA LEU A 164 5.19 -1.13 -17.26
C LEU A 164 6.69 -0.91 -17.43
N ARG A 165 7.14 -0.48 -18.61
CA ARG A 165 8.53 -0.10 -18.84
C ARG A 165 8.93 1.12 -18.01
N ALA A 166 8.06 2.13 -17.94
CA ALA A 166 8.28 3.33 -17.11
C ALA A 166 8.25 3.00 -15.60
N ALA A 167 7.33 2.14 -15.16
CA ALA A 167 7.29 1.66 -13.78
C ALA A 167 8.55 0.87 -13.39
N GLY A 168 9.12 0.10 -14.33
CA GLY A 168 10.35 -0.66 -14.14
C GLY A 168 11.64 0.15 -14.28
N SER A 169 11.59 1.37 -14.83
CA SER A 169 12.76 2.24 -14.91
C SER A 169 13.00 2.92 -13.57
N VAL A 170 13.98 2.43 -12.82
CA VAL A 170 14.48 3.12 -11.61
C VAL A 170 15.20 4.38 -12.07
N ASN A 171 14.68 5.55 -11.72
CA ASN A 171 15.39 6.79 -11.96
C ASN A 171 16.59 6.83 -11.01
N SER A 172 17.81 6.72 -11.55
CA SER A 172 19.02 6.55 -10.77
C SER A 172 19.44 7.81 -10.00
N ASP A 173 18.82 8.96 -10.29
CA ASP A 173 19.08 10.23 -9.63
C ASP A 173 17.77 11.05 -9.56
N PRO A 174 16.90 10.79 -8.57
CA PRO A 174 15.61 11.46 -8.47
C PRO A 174 15.78 12.90 -7.95
N ASP A 175 15.12 13.86 -8.58
CA ASP A 175 15.18 15.27 -8.19
C ASP A 175 14.60 15.50 -6.78
N THR A 176 15.46 15.90 -5.85
CA THR A 176 15.10 16.17 -4.45
C THR A 176 14.59 17.59 -4.21
N GLN A 177 14.75 18.50 -5.18
CA GLN A 177 14.36 19.91 -5.08
C GLN A 177 13.51 20.34 -6.28
N PRO A 178 12.31 19.74 -6.44
CA PRO A 178 11.46 20.04 -7.59
C PRO A 178 10.98 21.49 -7.59
N ASP A 179 10.79 22.03 -8.79
CA ASP A 179 10.27 23.38 -8.98
C ASP A 179 8.96 23.60 -8.21
N GLY A 180 8.82 24.79 -7.60
CA GLY A 180 7.65 25.12 -6.79
C GLY A 180 7.59 24.44 -5.42
N PHE A 181 8.61 23.68 -5.00
CA PHE A 181 8.71 23.17 -3.64
C PHE A 181 9.80 23.91 -2.85
N SER A 182 9.45 24.37 -1.65
CA SER A 182 10.32 25.06 -0.70
C SER A 182 10.85 24.07 0.33
N GLY A 183 11.92 23.36 0.00
CA GLY A 183 12.56 22.38 0.86
C GLY A 183 13.36 21.36 0.05
N GLU A 184 13.87 20.34 0.74
CA GLU A 184 14.56 19.22 0.11
C GLU A 184 13.89 17.92 0.53
N LEU A 185 13.50 17.12 -0.47
CA LEU A 185 12.92 15.79 -0.29
C LEU A 185 14.02 14.78 0.05
N ARG A 186 13.68 13.78 0.86
CA ARG A 186 14.51 12.57 1.02
C ARG A 186 14.53 11.75 -0.27
N SER A 187 15.54 10.90 -0.42
CA SER A 187 15.76 10.05 -1.61
C SER A 187 14.49 9.27 -2.00
N TYR A 188 13.90 8.57 -1.05
CA TYR A 188 12.67 7.78 -1.23
C TYR A 188 11.43 8.64 -1.51
N GLN A 189 11.41 9.92 -1.07
CA GLN A 189 10.33 10.86 -1.40
C GLN A 189 10.45 11.38 -2.83
N ALA A 190 11.69 11.58 -3.30
CA ALA A 190 11.97 11.96 -4.68
C ALA A 190 11.66 10.79 -5.65
N GLU A 191 11.93 9.55 -5.26
CA GLU A 191 11.45 8.36 -6.00
C GLU A 191 9.92 8.32 -6.08
N ALA A 192 9.24 8.56 -4.95
CA ALA A 192 7.78 8.62 -4.92
C ALA A 192 7.24 9.75 -5.81
N LEU A 193 7.93 10.89 -5.88
CA LEU A 193 7.57 11.98 -6.78
C LEU A 193 7.68 11.57 -8.26
N GLY A 194 8.74 10.86 -8.64
CA GLY A 194 8.88 10.29 -9.98
C GLY A 194 7.75 9.30 -10.32
N TRP A 195 7.37 8.46 -9.36
CA TRP A 195 6.22 7.57 -9.52
C TRP A 195 4.89 8.34 -9.66
N LEU A 196 4.69 9.42 -8.90
CA LEU A 196 3.51 10.28 -9.05
C LEU A 196 3.45 10.95 -10.43
N GLN A 197 4.59 11.41 -10.96
CA GLN A 197 4.68 11.94 -12.33
C GLN A 197 4.27 10.88 -13.35
N PHE A 198 4.81 9.66 -13.21
CA PHE A 198 4.42 8.52 -14.05
C PHE A 198 2.91 8.26 -14.03
N LEU A 199 2.27 8.31 -12.86
CA LEU A 199 0.82 8.13 -12.76
C LEU A 199 0.05 9.23 -13.51
N ASP A 200 0.48 10.48 -13.42
CA ASP A 200 -0.16 11.58 -14.13
C ASP A 200 -0.03 11.44 -15.65
N ASP A 201 1.17 11.08 -16.13
CA ASP A 201 1.43 10.86 -17.56
C ASP A 201 0.61 9.67 -18.09
N ALA A 202 0.41 8.64 -17.26
CA ALA A 202 -0.40 7.48 -17.59
C ALA A 202 -1.91 7.72 -17.42
N GLY A 203 -2.34 8.83 -16.81
CA GLY A 203 -3.74 9.08 -16.46
C GLY A 203 -4.28 8.09 -15.43
N LEU A 204 -3.43 7.62 -14.52
CA LEU A 204 -3.76 6.66 -13.46
C LEU A 204 -3.82 7.32 -12.08
N GLY A 205 -4.60 6.70 -11.19
CA GLY A 205 -4.52 6.90 -9.76
C GLY A 205 -3.64 5.85 -9.08
N GLY A 206 -3.36 6.03 -7.80
CA GLY A 206 -2.54 5.07 -7.06
C GLY A 206 -2.56 5.24 -5.55
N CYS A 207 -1.98 4.26 -4.86
CA CYS A 207 -1.85 4.26 -3.41
C CYS A 207 -0.41 4.56 -2.99
N LEU A 208 -0.18 5.73 -2.38
CA LEU A 208 1.09 6.08 -1.75
C LEU A 208 1.12 5.48 -0.33
N ALA A 209 1.72 4.30 -0.23
CA ALA A 209 1.77 3.46 0.95
C ALA A 209 3.07 3.63 1.76
N LEU A 210 3.38 4.86 2.18
CA LEU A 210 4.54 5.12 3.04
C LEU A 210 4.19 4.96 4.52
N ASP A 211 5.07 4.32 5.29
CA ASP A 211 4.96 4.25 6.74
C ASP A 211 4.72 5.62 7.39
N MET A 212 4.06 5.62 8.55
CA MET A 212 3.79 6.85 9.30
C MET A 212 5.09 7.58 9.65
N GLY A 213 5.16 8.86 9.31
CA GLY A 213 6.35 9.69 9.53
C GLY A 213 7.33 9.76 8.35
N LEU A 214 7.15 8.99 7.28
CA LEU A 214 7.98 9.10 6.06
C LEU A 214 7.62 10.32 5.18
N GLY A 215 6.75 11.22 5.64
CA GLY A 215 6.47 12.47 4.92
C GLY A 215 5.62 12.30 3.65
N LYS A 216 4.46 11.65 3.74
CA LYS A 216 3.47 11.57 2.64
C LYS A 216 2.98 12.96 2.20
N THR A 217 2.71 13.83 3.16
CA THR A 217 2.22 15.20 2.92
C THR A 217 3.20 16.05 2.12
N PRO A 218 4.48 16.21 2.50
CA PRO A 218 5.44 16.98 1.69
C PRO A 218 5.66 16.36 0.31
N THR A 219 5.65 15.02 0.15
CA THR A 219 5.72 14.38 -1.17
C THR A 219 4.56 14.78 -2.08
N ILE A 220 3.33 14.77 -1.55
CA ILE A 220 2.16 15.22 -2.31
C ILE A 220 2.26 16.72 -2.60
N LEU A 221 2.63 17.56 -1.64
CA LEU A 221 2.79 19.00 -1.85
C LEU A 221 3.85 19.32 -2.91
N ALA A 222 4.97 18.60 -2.94
CA ALA A 222 5.98 18.71 -3.99
C ALA A 222 5.37 18.43 -5.37
N ARG A 223 4.56 17.37 -5.49
CA ARG A 223 3.80 17.11 -6.72
C ARG A 223 2.76 18.19 -7.01
N LEU A 224 2.14 18.78 -5.97
CA LEU A 224 1.18 19.87 -6.15
C LEU A 224 1.83 21.18 -6.63
N GLY A 225 3.05 21.47 -6.17
CA GLY A 225 3.79 22.70 -6.47
C GLY A 225 4.44 22.76 -7.84
N ALA A 226 4.76 21.60 -8.44
CA ALA A 226 5.53 21.50 -9.69
C ALA A 226 4.74 21.82 -10.98
N GLU A 227 3.41 21.98 -10.92
CA GLU A 227 2.57 22.15 -12.11
C GLU A 227 1.68 23.38 -12.02
N ALA A 228 1.62 24.17 -13.09
CA ALA A 228 0.53 25.12 -13.29
C ALA A 228 -0.75 24.37 -13.65
N ARG A 229 -1.89 24.73 -13.04
CA ARG A 229 -3.14 23.95 -13.15
C ARG A 229 -4.31 24.78 -13.64
N GLU A 230 -5.13 24.14 -14.46
CA GLU A 230 -6.42 24.69 -14.88
C GLU A 230 -7.52 24.41 -13.84
N ASN A 231 -7.41 23.31 -13.10
CA ASN A 231 -8.40 22.86 -12.11
C ASN A 231 -7.78 22.69 -10.72
N PRO A 232 -8.55 22.92 -9.64
CA PRO A 232 -8.07 22.75 -8.27
C PRO A 232 -7.81 21.28 -7.94
N SER A 233 -6.96 21.05 -6.94
CA SER A 233 -6.82 19.75 -6.28
C SER A 233 -7.60 19.71 -4.95
N LEU A 234 -8.11 18.54 -4.57
CA LEU A 234 -8.86 18.31 -3.34
C LEU A 234 -8.15 17.30 -2.45
N VAL A 235 -7.83 17.70 -1.22
CA VAL A 235 -7.37 16.79 -0.15
C VAL A 235 -8.51 16.56 0.83
N ILE A 236 -8.83 15.30 1.08
CA ILE A 236 -9.80 14.86 2.08
C ILE A 236 -9.04 14.11 3.16
N ALA A 237 -9.02 14.65 4.37
CA ALA A 237 -8.21 14.11 5.47
C ALA A 237 -9.01 14.01 6.78
N PRO A 238 -8.53 13.28 7.80
CA PRO A 238 -9.12 13.33 9.13
C PRO A 238 -9.15 14.75 9.71
N PRO A 239 -10.16 15.12 10.53
CA PRO A 239 -10.22 16.46 11.13
C PRO A 239 -9.00 16.87 11.95
N ALA A 240 -8.23 15.90 12.47
CA ALA A 240 -7.02 16.15 13.25
C ALA A 240 -5.86 16.70 12.40
N VAL A 241 -5.80 16.41 11.10
CA VAL A 241 -4.64 16.71 10.25
C VAL A 241 -4.89 17.84 9.26
N VAL A 242 -6.12 18.37 9.18
CA VAL A 242 -6.47 19.51 8.30
C VAL A 242 -5.62 20.74 8.60
N GLY A 243 -5.37 21.03 9.87
CA GLY A 243 -4.48 22.12 10.28
C GLY A 243 -3.04 21.89 9.80
N ASN A 244 -2.52 20.67 10.00
CA ASN A 244 -1.19 20.27 9.56
C ASN A 244 -1.02 20.41 8.03
N TRP A 245 -1.97 19.90 7.24
CA TRP A 245 -1.95 20.06 5.78
C TRP A 245 -1.87 21.53 5.35
N ALA A 246 -2.64 22.42 5.98
CA ALA A 246 -2.61 23.85 5.67
C ALA A 246 -1.29 24.52 6.08
N ALA A 247 -0.74 24.14 7.24
CA ALA A 247 0.55 24.65 7.72
C ALA A 247 1.71 24.17 6.82
N GLU A 248 1.72 22.90 6.45
CA GLU A 248 2.71 22.33 5.55
C GLU A 248 2.61 22.89 4.14
N ALA A 249 1.40 23.08 3.60
CA ALA A 249 1.22 23.74 2.30
C ALA A 249 1.76 25.18 2.32
N LYS A 250 1.56 25.92 3.41
CA LYS A 250 2.13 27.27 3.57
C LYS A 250 3.65 27.25 3.66
N ARG A 251 4.23 26.23 4.30
CA ARG A 251 5.68 26.07 4.48
C ARG A 251 6.37 25.64 3.18
N PHE A 252 5.87 24.58 2.56
CA PHE A 252 6.53 23.88 1.45
C PHE A 252 6.08 24.38 0.07
N THR A 253 4.90 24.97 -0.04
CA THR A 253 4.37 25.47 -1.32
C THR A 253 3.67 26.84 -1.12
N PRO A 254 4.41 27.87 -0.66
CA PRO A 254 3.84 29.16 -0.24
C PRO A 254 3.09 29.91 -1.35
N GLN A 255 3.33 29.55 -2.62
CA GLN A 255 2.68 30.11 -3.79
C GLN A 255 1.27 29.54 -4.04
N LEU A 256 0.93 28.38 -3.48
CA LEU A 256 -0.40 27.77 -3.67
C LEU A 256 -1.46 28.50 -2.86
N LYS A 257 -2.58 28.84 -3.50
CA LYS A 257 -3.78 29.36 -2.84
C LYS A 257 -4.53 28.21 -2.18
N VAL A 258 -4.37 28.09 -0.87
CA VAL A 258 -4.99 27.03 -0.07
C VAL A 258 -6.33 27.49 0.51
N LEU A 259 -7.39 26.71 0.28
CA LEU A 259 -8.71 26.90 0.89
C LEU A 259 -9.03 25.74 1.85
N VAL A 260 -9.24 26.06 3.13
CA VAL A 260 -9.72 25.08 4.10
C VAL A 260 -11.25 25.07 4.11
N HIS A 261 -11.84 24.06 3.47
CA HIS A 261 -13.30 23.85 3.41
C HIS A 261 -13.77 22.96 4.56
N HIS A 262 -13.73 23.49 5.79
CA HIS A 262 -14.16 22.76 6.99
C HIS A 262 -14.59 23.72 8.09
N GLY A 263 -15.51 23.27 8.96
CA GLY A 263 -15.98 24.02 10.11
C GLY A 263 -17.24 24.87 9.85
N PRO A 264 -17.74 25.56 10.88
CA PRO A 264 -18.99 26.32 10.82
C PRO A 264 -18.90 27.57 9.94
N SER A 265 -17.70 28.14 9.78
CA SER A 265 -17.44 29.32 8.95
C SER A 265 -17.06 29.00 7.51
N ARG A 266 -17.17 27.74 7.08
CA ARG A 266 -16.85 27.36 5.69
C ARG A 266 -17.80 28.05 4.72
N VAL A 267 -17.30 28.42 3.56
CA VAL A 267 -18.12 28.98 2.49
C VAL A 267 -19.16 27.95 2.06
N SER A 268 -20.40 28.37 1.83
CA SER A 268 -21.50 27.48 1.44
C SER A 268 -22.48 28.19 0.52
N GLY A 269 -23.38 27.40 -0.10
CA GLY A 269 -24.39 27.91 -1.03
C GLY A 269 -23.77 28.50 -2.30
N THR A 270 -24.38 29.56 -2.82
CA THR A 270 -24.03 30.13 -4.13
C THR A 270 -22.60 30.63 -4.29
N ARG A 271 -21.88 30.88 -3.19
CA ARG A 271 -20.47 31.32 -3.20
C ARG A 271 -19.46 30.17 -3.15
N LEU A 272 -19.91 28.93 -2.90
CA LEU A 272 -19.00 27.79 -2.75
C LEU A 272 -18.26 27.51 -4.06
N SER A 273 -18.97 27.39 -5.18
CA SER A 273 -18.36 27.09 -6.48
C SER A 273 -17.28 28.08 -6.88
N SER A 274 -17.50 29.39 -6.68
CA SER A 274 -16.49 30.41 -7.00
C SER A 274 -15.29 30.37 -6.06
N ALA A 275 -15.49 30.11 -4.77
CA ALA A 275 -14.41 29.94 -3.82
C ALA A 275 -13.54 28.72 -4.16
N LEU A 276 -14.15 27.57 -4.46
CA LEU A 276 -13.44 26.34 -4.83
C LEU A 276 -12.60 26.52 -6.11
N ARG A 277 -13.16 27.17 -7.14
CA ARG A 277 -12.45 27.42 -8.42
C ARG A 277 -11.32 28.44 -8.31
N SER A 278 -11.31 29.27 -7.26
CA SER A 278 -10.29 30.30 -7.06
C SER A 278 -9.06 29.80 -6.29
N ALA A 279 -9.15 28.61 -5.69
CA ALA A 279 -8.08 27.97 -4.95
C ALA A 279 -7.29 27.02 -5.86
N ASP A 280 -6.03 26.79 -5.51
CA ASP A 280 -5.20 25.76 -6.16
C ASP A 280 -5.33 24.42 -5.41
N LEU A 281 -5.48 24.50 -4.07
CA LEU A 281 -5.64 23.36 -3.18
C LEU A 281 -6.80 23.59 -2.20
N VAL A 282 -7.77 22.68 -2.22
CA VAL A 282 -8.87 22.63 -1.24
C VAL A 282 -8.60 21.51 -0.24
N ILE A 283 -8.64 21.82 1.05
CA ILE A 283 -8.47 20.83 2.14
C ILE A 283 -9.79 20.72 2.89
N THR A 284 -10.32 19.51 3.02
CA THR A 284 -11.56 19.23 3.74
C THR A 284 -11.46 17.95 4.57
N THR A 285 -12.54 17.61 5.26
CA THR A 285 -12.66 16.37 6.02
C THR A 285 -13.61 15.41 5.34
N TYR A 286 -13.46 14.10 5.58
CA TYR A 286 -14.39 13.07 5.09
C TYR A 286 -15.86 13.42 5.36
N GLY A 287 -16.18 13.88 6.58
CA GLY A 287 -17.55 14.25 6.94
C GLY A 287 -18.07 15.49 6.21
N THR A 288 -17.22 16.49 5.97
CA THR A 288 -17.59 17.68 5.19
C THR A 288 -17.71 17.36 3.70
N ALA A 289 -16.78 16.57 3.15
CA ALA A 289 -16.81 16.13 1.75
C ALA A 289 -18.08 15.36 1.42
N VAL A 290 -18.50 14.43 2.29
CA VAL A 290 -19.76 13.69 2.12
C VAL A 290 -20.98 14.60 2.22
N ARG A 291 -20.95 15.59 3.13
CA ARG A 291 -22.06 16.54 3.32
C ARG A 291 -22.27 17.43 2.10
N ASP A 292 -21.18 17.91 1.51
CA ASP A 292 -21.20 18.88 0.41
C ASP A 292 -20.85 18.20 -0.93
N VAL A 293 -21.02 16.88 -1.04
CA VAL A 293 -20.57 16.07 -2.18
C VAL A 293 -21.25 16.47 -3.49
N GLU A 294 -22.50 16.93 -3.44
CA GLU A 294 -23.25 17.39 -4.60
C GLU A 294 -22.54 18.59 -5.25
N ASP A 295 -22.22 19.62 -4.46
CA ASP A 295 -21.46 20.79 -4.93
C ASP A 295 -20.04 20.41 -5.38
N LEU A 296 -19.37 19.51 -4.64
CA LEU A 296 -18.00 19.10 -4.97
C LEU A 296 -17.94 18.26 -6.27
N ALA A 297 -18.99 17.50 -6.59
CA ALA A 297 -19.05 16.67 -7.79
C ALA A 297 -19.35 17.47 -9.06
N GLU A 298 -19.83 18.72 -8.95
CA GLU A 298 -20.01 19.63 -10.10
C GLU A 298 -18.67 20.16 -10.65
N LEU A 299 -17.60 20.08 -9.86
CA LEU A 299 -16.26 20.49 -10.28
C LEU A 299 -15.49 19.31 -10.89
N GLN A 300 -14.71 19.63 -11.92
CA GLN A 300 -13.64 18.75 -12.38
C GLN A 300 -12.42 19.04 -11.52
N TRP A 301 -11.96 18.03 -10.79
CA TRP A 301 -10.75 18.13 -9.99
C TRP A 301 -9.55 17.72 -10.83
N ASP A 302 -8.43 18.41 -10.64
CA ASP A 302 -7.17 17.92 -11.18
C ASP A 302 -6.75 16.65 -10.41
N ARG A 303 -6.74 16.72 -9.07
CA ARG A 303 -6.44 15.59 -8.20
C ARG A 303 -7.41 15.50 -7.04
N VAL A 304 -7.79 14.28 -6.67
CA VAL A 304 -8.46 14.00 -5.38
C VAL A 304 -7.56 13.08 -4.57
N VAL A 305 -7.15 13.56 -3.39
CA VAL A 305 -6.23 12.86 -2.49
C VAL A 305 -6.99 12.49 -1.22
N LEU A 306 -7.04 11.20 -0.90
CA LEU A 306 -7.56 10.69 0.35
C LEU A 306 -6.42 10.43 1.31
N ASP A 307 -6.26 11.28 2.32
CA ASP A 307 -5.31 11.03 3.40
C ASP A 307 -5.92 10.11 4.45
N GLU A 308 -5.11 9.23 5.03
CA GLU A 308 -5.55 8.14 5.91
C GLU A 308 -6.70 7.32 5.27
N ALA A 309 -6.43 6.79 4.07
CA ALA A 309 -7.40 6.11 3.22
C ALA A 309 -8.05 4.85 3.84
N GLN A 310 -7.62 4.42 5.03
CA GLN A 310 -8.32 3.39 5.80
C GLN A 310 -9.81 3.70 6.04
N VAL A 311 -10.20 4.99 6.01
CA VAL A 311 -11.59 5.42 6.14
C VAL A 311 -12.50 4.84 5.05
N ILE A 312 -11.98 4.53 3.86
CA ILE A 312 -12.76 4.00 2.73
C ILE A 312 -12.62 2.49 2.49
N LYS A 313 -11.91 1.75 3.37
CA LYS A 313 -11.71 0.28 3.25
C LYS A 313 -13.02 -0.48 3.15
N ASN A 314 -14.05 -0.04 3.87
CA ASN A 314 -15.40 -0.55 3.66
C ASN A 314 -16.06 0.14 2.46
N HIS A 315 -15.94 -0.48 1.28
CA HIS A 315 -16.52 -0.01 0.03
C HIS A 315 -18.05 0.19 0.07
N ARG A 316 -18.75 -0.43 1.04
CA ARG A 316 -20.21 -0.31 1.19
C ARG A 316 -20.63 0.89 2.03
N SER A 317 -19.68 1.52 2.73
CA SER A 317 -19.93 2.69 3.57
C SER A 317 -20.45 3.87 2.75
N THR A 318 -21.28 4.71 3.35
CA THR A 318 -21.77 5.94 2.72
C THR A 318 -20.60 6.81 2.24
N THR A 319 -19.58 6.99 3.08
CA THR A 319 -18.37 7.74 2.72
C THR A 319 -17.71 7.21 1.46
N ALA A 320 -17.45 5.90 1.37
CA ALA A 320 -16.79 5.31 0.20
C ALA A 320 -17.63 5.43 -1.09
N LYS A 321 -18.97 5.39 -0.98
CA LYS A 321 -19.87 5.55 -2.13
C LYS A 321 -19.96 7.00 -2.60
N GLU A 322 -20.09 7.94 -1.67
CA GLU A 322 -20.23 9.36 -1.98
C GLU A 322 -18.94 9.93 -2.60
N LEU A 323 -17.78 9.60 -2.03
CA LEU A 323 -16.50 10.08 -2.57
C LEU A 323 -16.18 9.56 -3.98
N ARG A 324 -16.77 8.43 -4.41
CA ARG A 324 -16.63 7.93 -5.78
C ARG A 324 -17.34 8.79 -6.83
N LYS A 325 -18.28 9.66 -6.42
CA LYS A 325 -18.97 10.63 -7.30
C LYS A 325 -18.06 11.76 -7.76
N LEU A 326 -16.98 12.03 -7.04
CA LEU A 326 -16.04 13.10 -7.37
C LEU A 326 -15.27 12.78 -8.65
N THR A 327 -15.29 13.66 -9.64
CA THR A 327 -14.55 13.46 -10.90
C THR A 327 -13.17 14.09 -10.79
N ALA A 328 -12.12 13.33 -11.10
CA ALA A 328 -10.75 13.82 -11.03
C ALA A 328 -9.89 13.21 -12.14
N ARG A 329 -8.91 13.96 -12.66
CA ARG A 329 -7.90 13.44 -13.59
C ARG A 329 -7.07 12.34 -12.94
N CYS A 330 -6.63 12.56 -11.70
CA CYS A 330 -5.90 11.57 -10.90
C CYS A 330 -6.50 11.45 -9.50
N ARG A 331 -6.60 10.22 -8.98
CA ARG A 331 -7.09 9.93 -7.64
C ARG A 331 -6.03 9.18 -6.85
N LEU A 332 -5.64 9.76 -5.71
CA LEU A 332 -4.57 9.23 -4.87
C LEU A 332 -5.13 8.83 -3.51
N ALA A 333 -4.60 7.75 -2.97
CA ALA A 333 -4.83 7.32 -1.60
C ALA A 333 -3.52 7.32 -0.83
N LEU A 334 -3.51 7.90 0.37
CA LEU A 334 -2.36 7.94 1.25
C LEU A 334 -2.69 7.09 2.48
N THR A 335 -1.84 6.11 2.80
CA THR A 335 -2.04 5.28 4.00
C THR A 335 -0.74 4.60 4.40
N GLY A 336 -0.52 4.38 5.70
CA GLY A 336 0.58 3.52 6.15
C GLY A 336 0.23 2.03 6.12
N THR A 337 -1.06 1.69 6.05
CA THR A 337 -1.57 0.32 6.23
C THR A 337 -2.59 -0.02 5.15
N PRO A 338 -2.15 -0.21 3.89
CA PRO A 338 -3.05 -0.47 2.76
C PRO A 338 -3.85 -1.79 2.93
N ILE A 339 -3.34 -2.73 3.74
CA ILE A 339 -3.99 -3.99 4.10
C ILE A 339 -4.01 -4.10 5.63
N GLU A 340 -5.19 -4.22 6.24
CA GLU A 340 -5.32 -4.39 7.70
C GLU A 340 -6.11 -5.66 8.03
N ASN A 341 -7.23 -5.88 7.34
CA ASN A 341 -8.06 -7.07 7.52
C ASN A 341 -7.87 -8.10 6.39
N GLY A 342 -7.45 -7.64 5.20
CA GLY A 342 -7.16 -8.50 4.05
C GLY A 342 -7.24 -7.77 2.71
N LEU A 343 -7.06 -8.50 1.61
CA LEU A 343 -6.98 -7.96 0.24
C LEU A 343 -8.21 -7.15 -0.21
N GLY A 344 -9.35 -7.32 0.47
CA GLY A 344 -10.53 -6.48 0.25
C GLY A 344 -10.33 -5.00 0.58
N ASP A 345 -9.45 -4.69 1.53
CA ASP A 345 -9.06 -3.32 1.88
C ASP A 345 -8.31 -2.67 0.73
N LEU A 346 -7.31 -3.37 0.19
CA LEU A 346 -6.53 -2.94 -0.97
C LEU A 346 -7.42 -2.75 -2.20
N TRP A 347 -8.33 -3.69 -2.46
CA TRP A 347 -9.28 -3.53 -3.58
C TRP A 347 -10.11 -2.26 -3.44
N ALA A 348 -10.64 -1.96 -2.24
CA ALA A 348 -11.50 -0.79 -2.04
C ALA A 348 -10.75 0.54 -2.28
N ILE A 349 -9.47 0.58 -1.91
CA ILE A 349 -8.55 1.70 -2.18
C ILE A 349 -8.26 1.80 -3.67
N MET A 350 -7.89 0.69 -4.30
CA MET A 350 -7.50 0.68 -5.71
C MET A 350 -8.66 0.99 -6.66
N ASP A 351 -9.87 0.50 -6.36
CA ASP A 351 -11.09 0.81 -7.11
C ASP A 351 -11.48 2.29 -6.97
N PHE A 352 -11.21 2.92 -5.81
CA PHE A 352 -11.40 4.36 -5.70
C PHE A 352 -10.41 5.12 -6.60
N CYS A 353 -9.14 4.73 -6.56
CA CYS A 353 -8.05 5.38 -7.32
C CYS A 353 -8.22 5.19 -8.84
N ASN A 354 -8.61 3.99 -9.27
CA ASN A 354 -8.75 3.61 -10.67
C ASN A 354 -10.09 2.86 -10.91
N PRO A 355 -11.23 3.59 -10.97
CA PRO A 355 -12.55 2.97 -11.13
C PRO A 355 -12.61 2.08 -12.38
N GLY A 356 -13.02 0.82 -12.18
CA GLY A 356 -13.15 -0.16 -13.26
C GLY A 356 -11.84 -0.80 -13.74
N LEU A 357 -10.67 -0.23 -13.42
CA LEU A 357 -9.37 -0.74 -13.88
C LEU A 357 -9.06 -2.10 -13.23
N VAL A 358 -9.19 -2.21 -11.90
CA VAL A 358 -8.83 -3.42 -11.13
C VAL A 358 -9.89 -4.54 -11.14
N GLY A 359 -10.99 -4.34 -11.88
CA GLY A 359 -12.06 -5.33 -12.00
C GLY A 359 -12.86 -5.54 -10.70
N GLY A 360 -13.66 -6.62 -10.70
CA GLY A 360 -14.55 -6.93 -9.59
C GLY A 360 -13.80 -7.46 -8.34
N ARG A 361 -14.28 -7.09 -7.15
CA ARG A 361 -13.68 -7.45 -5.85
C ARG A 361 -13.33 -8.92 -5.71
N THR A 362 -14.26 -9.82 -6.06
CA THR A 362 -14.04 -11.27 -5.91
C THR A 362 -12.94 -11.77 -6.83
N SER A 363 -12.90 -11.28 -8.08
CA SER A 363 -11.85 -11.63 -9.05
C SER A 363 -10.48 -11.19 -8.54
N PHE A 364 -10.39 -9.92 -8.15
CA PHE A 364 -9.16 -9.31 -7.65
C PHE A 364 -8.57 -10.05 -6.45
N ILE A 365 -9.40 -10.38 -5.45
CA ILE A 365 -8.95 -11.13 -4.26
C ILE A 365 -8.48 -12.53 -4.65
N ASN A 366 -9.25 -13.25 -5.49
CA ASN A 366 -8.90 -14.61 -5.88
C ASN A 366 -7.59 -14.67 -6.67
N GLN A 367 -7.36 -13.71 -7.56
CA GLN A 367 -6.15 -13.63 -8.37
C GLN A 367 -4.92 -13.31 -7.54
N LEU A 368 -5.01 -12.30 -6.68
CA LEU A 368 -3.90 -11.93 -5.80
C LEU A 368 -3.52 -13.03 -4.81
N ASN A 369 -4.50 -13.82 -4.33
CA ASN A 369 -4.23 -15.01 -3.52
C ASN A 369 -3.46 -16.11 -4.27
N GLN A 370 -3.42 -16.08 -5.61
CA GLN A 370 -2.67 -17.04 -6.43
C GLN A 370 -1.24 -16.59 -6.76
N ILE A 371 -0.89 -15.33 -6.48
CA ILE A 371 0.42 -14.76 -6.82
C ILE A 371 1.53 -15.22 -5.84
N GLY A 372 1.17 -15.76 -4.67
CA GLY A 372 2.12 -16.24 -3.67
C GLY A 372 1.54 -17.32 -2.76
N ASP A 373 2.30 -17.69 -1.74
CA ASP A 373 1.85 -18.67 -0.74
C ASP A 373 0.66 -18.10 0.07
N SER A 374 -0.26 -18.97 0.51
CA SER A 374 -1.52 -18.50 1.12
C SER A 374 -1.32 -17.67 2.39
N ASP A 375 -0.21 -17.93 3.10
CA ASP A 375 0.13 -17.26 4.35
C ASP A 375 0.75 -15.85 4.13
N GLU A 376 1.22 -15.55 2.91
CA GLU A 376 1.87 -14.28 2.54
C GLU A 376 1.17 -13.55 1.37
N ALA A 377 -0.08 -13.91 1.07
CA ALA A 377 -0.83 -13.37 -0.06
C ALA A 377 -0.90 -11.82 -0.07
N ALA A 378 -1.00 -11.20 1.12
CA ALA A 378 -1.02 -9.74 1.26
C ALA A 378 0.30 -9.08 0.84
N GLU A 379 1.43 -9.64 1.25
CA GLU A 379 2.76 -9.13 0.93
C GLU A 379 3.09 -9.36 -0.55
N SER A 380 2.78 -10.55 -1.06
CA SER A 380 2.95 -10.89 -2.48
C SER A 380 2.14 -9.95 -3.39
N ALA A 381 0.90 -9.64 -3.01
CA ALA A 381 0.06 -8.68 -3.73
C ALA A 381 0.62 -7.26 -3.72
N LEU A 382 1.10 -6.78 -2.57
CA LEU A 382 1.72 -5.46 -2.47
C LEU A 382 3.00 -5.40 -3.32
N HIS A 383 3.80 -6.45 -3.32
CA HIS A 383 5.00 -6.54 -4.14
C HIS A 383 4.69 -6.49 -5.64
N ALA A 384 3.69 -7.26 -6.09
CA ALA A 384 3.28 -7.32 -7.50
C ALA A 384 2.75 -5.97 -8.03
N LEU A 385 2.13 -5.16 -7.17
CA LEU A 385 1.58 -3.85 -7.55
C LEU A 385 2.54 -2.68 -7.29
N ASN A 386 3.66 -2.93 -6.59
CA ASN A 386 4.59 -1.88 -6.20
C ASN A 386 5.28 -1.26 -7.42
N GLY A 387 5.41 0.07 -7.44
CA GLY A 387 5.97 0.82 -8.58
C GLY A 387 4.99 1.04 -9.74
N VAL A 388 3.86 0.33 -9.77
CA VAL A 388 2.82 0.52 -10.80
C VAL A 388 1.64 1.26 -10.21
N LEU A 389 0.87 0.61 -9.33
CA LEU A 389 -0.39 1.12 -8.77
C LEU A 389 -0.28 1.43 -7.27
N VAL A 390 0.73 0.88 -6.62
CA VAL A 390 1.08 1.13 -5.22
C VAL A 390 2.52 1.59 -5.18
N PHE A 391 2.84 2.57 -4.34
CA PHE A 391 4.23 2.89 -3.99
C PHE A 391 4.40 2.70 -2.50
N ARG A 392 5.01 1.59 -2.11
CA ARG A 392 5.21 1.21 -0.71
C ARG A 392 6.66 1.38 -0.30
N ARG A 393 6.85 2.01 0.86
CA ARG A 393 8.12 2.05 1.58
C ARG A 393 7.89 1.91 3.08
N THR A 394 8.76 1.17 3.75
CA THR A 394 8.71 0.89 5.18
C THR A 394 9.97 1.36 5.89
N LYS A 395 9.88 1.70 7.17
CA LYS A 395 11.04 2.06 8.00
C LYS A 395 12.03 0.91 8.21
N ALA A 396 11.60 -0.32 7.94
CA ALA A 396 12.44 -1.51 8.02
C ALA A 396 13.42 -1.63 6.85
N GLU A 397 13.21 -0.87 5.76
CA GLU A 397 14.12 -0.91 4.61
C GLU A 397 15.49 -0.31 4.98
N PRO A 398 16.60 -1.00 4.70
CA PRO A 398 17.94 -0.55 5.12
C PRO A 398 18.30 0.86 4.68
N LEU A 399 17.92 1.26 3.46
CA LEU A 399 18.19 2.60 2.93
C LEU A 399 17.42 3.69 3.69
N ILE A 400 16.19 3.39 4.12
CA ILE A 400 15.35 4.35 4.87
C ILE A 400 15.78 4.37 6.33
N ALA A 401 16.04 3.21 6.92
CA ALA A 401 16.55 3.11 8.30
C ALA A 401 17.85 3.88 8.47
N ALA A 402 18.76 3.86 7.48
CA ALA A 402 20.00 4.62 7.49
C ALA A 402 19.80 6.15 7.49
N GLU A 403 18.63 6.64 7.05
CA GLU A 403 18.25 8.05 7.06
C GLU A 403 17.45 8.46 8.33
N LEU A 404 17.15 7.52 9.23
CA LEU A 404 16.33 7.73 10.44
C LEU A 404 17.12 7.46 11.74
N PRO A 405 16.79 8.13 12.87
CA PRO A 405 17.35 7.77 14.17
C PRO A 405 16.88 6.39 14.66
N ASP A 406 17.67 5.75 15.51
CA ASP A 406 17.31 4.47 16.14
C ASP A 406 16.07 4.60 17.03
N ARG A 407 15.21 3.57 17.00
CA ARG A 407 14.05 3.45 17.89
C ARG A 407 14.31 2.35 18.92
N ILE A 408 14.20 2.70 20.21
CA ILE A 408 14.32 1.75 21.32
C ILE A 408 12.93 1.52 21.91
N ASP A 409 12.46 0.28 21.88
CA ASP A 409 11.18 -0.13 22.48
C ASP A 409 11.43 -0.87 23.81
N GLU A 410 10.98 -0.28 24.92
CA GLU A 410 11.11 -0.88 26.25
C GLU A 410 9.74 -1.18 26.88
N LEU A 411 9.58 -2.40 27.41
CA LEU A 411 8.37 -2.81 28.13
C LEU A 411 8.53 -2.60 29.63
N ALA A 412 7.86 -1.58 30.17
CA ALA A 412 7.82 -1.32 31.61
C ALA A 412 6.75 -2.19 32.30
N GLN A 413 7.17 -3.20 33.06
CA GLN A 413 6.26 -4.01 33.89
C GLN A 413 5.90 -3.26 35.18
N CYS A 414 4.60 -3.09 35.42
CA CYS A 414 4.08 -2.38 36.59
C CYS A 414 3.26 -3.35 37.45
N THR A 415 3.47 -3.34 38.77
CA THR A 415 2.66 -4.10 39.73
C THR A 415 1.37 -3.36 40.07
N MET A 416 0.26 -4.07 40.21
CA MET A 416 -0.99 -3.46 40.69
C MET A 416 -0.93 -3.21 42.20
N THR A 417 -1.54 -2.11 42.63
CA THR A 417 -1.71 -1.83 44.06
C THR A 417 -2.76 -2.75 44.69
N PRO A 418 -2.79 -2.93 46.02
CA PRO A 418 -3.83 -3.72 46.69
C PRO A 418 -5.25 -3.22 46.37
N GLU A 419 -5.43 -1.90 46.26
CA GLU A 419 -6.68 -1.28 45.83
C GLU A 419 -7.09 -1.71 44.41
N GLN A 420 -6.16 -1.59 43.45
CA GLN A 420 -6.40 -2.03 42.07
C GLN A 420 -6.75 -3.52 42.00
N ILE A 421 -6.04 -4.38 42.76
CA ILE A 421 -6.32 -5.82 42.82
C ILE A 421 -7.75 -6.07 43.33
N GLY A 422 -8.15 -5.39 44.41
CA GLY A 422 -9.49 -5.52 44.98
C GLY A 422 -10.59 -5.12 43.99
N LEU A 423 -10.46 -3.97 43.34
CA LEU A 423 -11.39 -3.51 42.31
C LEU A 423 -11.44 -4.45 41.10
N TYR A 424 -10.26 -4.92 40.65
CA TYR A 424 -10.13 -5.82 39.52
C TYR A 424 -10.86 -7.14 39.78
N GLN A 425 -10.65 -7.73 40.97
CA GLN A 425 -11.32 -8.96 41.36
C GLN A 425 -12.83 -8.77 41.47
N ALA A 426 -13.30 -7.66 42.04
CA ALA A 426 -14.73 -7.37 42.15
C ALA A 426 -15.43 -7.30 40.78
N VAL A 427 -14.76 -6.73 39.76
CA VAL A 427 -15.27 -6.70 38.38
C VAL A 427 -15.32 -8.09 37.77
N LEU A 428 -14.28 -8.92 37.98
CA LEU A 428 -14.28 -10.30 37.50
C LEU A 428 -15.38 -11.14 38.14
N ASP A 429 -15.52 -11.07 39.48
CA ASP A 429 -16.53 -11.81 40.21
C ASP A 429 -17.94 -11.40 39.76
N LYS A 430 -18.15 -10.10 39.48
CA LYS A 430 -19.40 -9.60 38.91
C LYS A 430 -19.63 -10.16 37.50
N LEU A 431 -18.63 -10.14 36.62
CA LEU A 431 -18.75 -10.68 35.28
C LEU A 431 -19.15 -12.16 35.30
N VAL A 432 -18.52 -12.97 36.16
CA VAL A 432 -18.83 -14.40 36.30
C VAL A 432 -20.28 -14.61 36.75
N ARG A 433 -20.76 -13.84 37.74
CA ARG A 433 -22.16 -13.90 38.18
C ARG A 433 -23.13 -13.49 37.07
N ASP A 434 -22.92 -12.33 36.46
CA ASP A 434 -23.84 -11.76 35.45
C ASP A 434 -23.88 -12.60 34.16
N THR A 435 -22.78 -13.28 33.81
CA THR A 435 -22.73 -14.19 32.65
C THR A 435 -23.42 -15.53 32.90
N ALA A 436 -23.34 -16.06 34.12
CA ALA A 436 -24.06 -17.26 34.53
C ALA A 436 -25.60 -17.03 34.55
N GLU A 437 -26.06 -15.81 34.81
CA GLU A 437 -27.49 -15.48 34.80
C GLU A 437 -28.06 -15.21 33.40
N SER A 438 -27.21 -15.02 32.38
CA SER A 438 -27.59 -14.58 31.03
C SER A 438 -27.49 -15.67 29.95
N GLU A 439 -27.51 -16.95 30.33
CA GLU A 439 -27.28 -18.13 29.48
C GLU A 439 -28.08 -18.19 28.15
N GLN A 440 -29.18 -17.44 28.01
CA GLN A 440 -30.04 -17.46 26.82
C GLN A 440 -29.83 -16.29 25.84
N ASN A 441 -28.95 -15.32 26.13
CA ASN A 441 -28.77 -14.14 25.27
C ASN A 441 -27.29 -13.84 24.97
N THR A 442 -26.79 -14.41 23.87
CA THR A 442 -25.41 -14.22 23.38
C THR A 442 -25.04 -12.75 23.14
N SER A 443 -25.99 -11.89 22.76
CA SER A 443 -25.72 -10.46 22.56
C SER A 443 -25.50 -9.73 23.88
N GLN A 444 -26.27 -10.07 24.91
CA GLN A 444 -26.15 -9.50 26.24
C GLN A 444 -24.83 -9.93 26.90
N GLN A 445 -24.46 -11.21 26.78
CA GLN A 445 -23.16 -11.72 27.25
C GLN A 445 -21.97 -10.98 26.62
N LYS A 446 -21.99 -10.77 25.29
CA LYS A 446 -20.95 -10.00 24.59
C LYS A 446 -20.86 -8.56 25.13
N GLY A 447 -22.00 -7.93 25.43
CA GLY A 447 -22.06 -6.61 26.04
C GLY A 447 -21.41 -6.56 27.42
N LEU A 448 -21.71 -7.54 28.29
CA LEU A 448 -21.12 -7.65 29.63
C LEU A 448 -19.60 -7.84 29.59
N VAL A 449 -19.10 -8.71 28.71
CA VAL A 449 -17.66 -8.94 28.52
C VAL A 449 -16.95 -7.66 28.07
N LEU A 450 -17.51 -6.92 27.10
CA LEU A 450 -16.94 -5.66 26.62
C LEU A 450 -16.92 -4.58 27.72
N ALA A 451 -17.99 -4.52 28.54
CA ALA A 451 -18.05 -3.61 29.68
C ALA A 451 -16.99 -3.95 30.73
N ALA A 452 -16.82 -5.23 31.07
CA ALA A 452 -15.79 -5.69 32.00
C ALA A 452 -14.38 -5.40 31.48
N ILE A 453 -14.07 -5.70 30.21
CA ILE A 453 -12.77 -5.36 29.60
C ILE A 453 -12.49 -3.85 29.72
N THR A 454 -13.49 -3.02 29.51
CA THR A 454 -13.36 -1.55 29.65
C THR A 454 -13.06 -1.17 31.09
N ALA A 455 -13.80 -1.70 32.05
CA ALA A 455 -13.60 -1.46 33.48
C ALA A 455 -12.20 -1.91 33.95
N LEU A 456 -11.77 -3.11 33.58
CA LEU A 456 -10.44 -3.63 33.91
C LEU A 456 -9.33 -2.75 33.33
N LYS A 457 -9.47 -2.29 32.07
CA LYS A 457 -8.54 -1.31 31.47
C LYS A 457 -8.50 0.00 32.26
N GLN A 458 -9.64 0.48 32.76
CA GLN A 458 -9.68 1.70 33.57
C GLN A 458 -8.97 1.51 34.91
N ILE A 459 -9.29 0.44 35.64
CA ILE A 459 -8.68 0.09 36.93
C ILE A 459 -7.16 -0.03 36.80
N CYS A 460 -6.68 -0.75 35.77
CA CYS A 460 -5.25 -0.91 35.52
C CYS A 460 -4.53 0.40 35.19
N ASN A 461 -5.23 1.42 34.68
CA ASN A 461 -4.65 2.76 34.54
C ASN A 461 -4.63 3.47 35.89
N HIS A 462 -5.79 3.58 36.55
CA HIS A 462 -5.93 4.19 37.87
C HIS A 462 -7.34 3.92 38.46
N PRO A 463 -7.50 3.72 39.78
CA PRO A 463 -8.82 3.60 40.43
C PRO A 463 -9.81 4.71 40.03
N LEU A 464 -9.39 5.98 40.12
CA LEU A 464 -10.17 7.16 39.68
C LEU A 464 -10.56 7.21 38.19
N ASN A 465 -9.96 6.39 37.32
CA ASN A 465 -10.41 6.28 35.93
C ASN A 465 -11.65 5.37 35.83
N TYR A 466 -11.80 4.44 36.78
CA TYR A 466 -12.93 3.52 36.87
C TYR A 466 -14.06 4.12 37.72
N ASP A 467 -13.75 4.52 38.95
CA ASP A 467 -14.73 5.11 39.86
C ASP A 467 -14.67 6.64 39.79
N LYS A 468 -15.78 7.25 39.35
CA LYS A 468 -15.90 8.70 39.20
C LYS A 468 -16.51 9.38 40.42
N GLU A 469 -17.14 8.60 41.31
CA GLU A 469 -17.80 9.07 42.53
C GLU A 469 -16.91 8.89 43.77
N ASP A 470 -15.71 8.35 43.56
CA ASP A 470 -14.68 8.21 44.59
C ASP A 470 -14.40 9.56 45.27
N THR A 471 -14.50 9.54 46.60
CA THR A 471 -14.28 10.70 47.45
C THR A 471 -12.81 10.99 47.69
N ASN A 472 -11.93 10.00 47.49
CA ASN A 472 -10.50 10.18 47.54
C ASN A 472 -9.99 10.61 46.16
N LEU A 473 -9.70 11.90 46.00
CA LEU A 473 -9.19 12.47 44.76
C LEU A 473 -7.67 12.39 44.62
N ASP A 474 -6.96 11.82 45.58
CA ASP A 474 -5.51 11.65 45.48
C ASP A 474 -5.16 10.64 44.38
N LEU A 475 -4.16 10.98 43.56
CA LEU A 475 -3.65 10.09 42.51
C LEU A 475 -2.42 9.28 42.99
N GLU A 476 -1.57 9.88 43.82
CA GLU A 476 -0.28 9.30 44.15
C GLU A 476 -0.41 8.02 44.99
N GLY A 477 0.42 7.02 44.68
CA GLY A 477 0.49 5.75 45.42
C GLY A 477 -0.66 4.76 45.17
N ARG A 478 -1.66 5.11 44.35
CA ARG A 478 -2.86 4.27 44.11
C ARG A 478 -2.82 3.46 42.83
N SER A 479 -1.88 3.75 41.93
CA SER A 479 -1.66 3.01 40.69
C SER A 479 -0.18 2.76 40.43
N GLY A 480 0.20 1.50 40.24
CA GLY A 480 1.59 1.18 39.90
C GLY A 480 2.02 1.70 38.53
N LYS A 481 1.08 1.82 37.56
CA LYS A 481 1.38 2.47 36.27
C LYS A 481 1.67 3.96 36.45
N LEU A 482 0.94 4.64 37.32
CA LEU A 482 1.20 6.06 37.60
C LEU A 482 2.54 6.23 38.31
N SER A 483 2.86 5.37 39.29
CA SER A 483 4.17 5.40 39.95
C SER A 483 5.31 5.23 38.94
N ARG A 484 5.21 4.27 38.02
CA ARG A 484 6.22 4.09 36.98
C ARG A 484 6.26 5.25 35.97
N LEU A 485 5.10 5.81 35.61
CA LEU A 485 5.05 7.00 34.76
C LEU A 485 5.76 8.19 35.42
N ASN A 486 5.58 8.39 36.73
CA ASN A 486 6.27 9.45 37.46
C ASN A 486 7.79 9.30 37.37
N GLU A 487 8.33 8.09 37.57
CA GLU A 487 9.77 7.83 37.41
C GLU A 487 10.28 8.17 36.01
N ILE A 488 9.52 7.84 34.96
CA ILE A 488 9.87 8.13 33.57
C ILE A 488 9.82 9.64 33.32
N VAL A 489 8.76 10.32 33.76
CA VAL A 489 8.62 11.77 33.61
C VAL A 489 9.73 12.51 34.35
N ASP A 490 10.04 12.12 35.58
CA ASP A 490 11.10 12.73 36.37
C ASP A 490 12.47 12.56 35.66
N ALA A 491 12.74 11.41 35.06
CA ALA A 491 13.97 11.16 34.29
C ALA A 491 14.06 12.00 33.01
N VAL A 492 12.97 12.07 32.23
CA VAL A 492 12.90 12.88 30.99
C VAL A 492 13.06 14.37 31.31
N PHE A 493 12.38 14.87 32.34
CA PHE A 493 12.47 16.27 32.73
C PHE A 493 13.86 16.62 33.26
N ALA A 494 14.52 15.71 33.97
CA ALA A 494 15.90 15.89 34.40
C ALA A 494 16.90 15.94 33.24
N ALA A 495 16.58 15.30 32.11
CA ALA A 495 17.34 15.36 30.87
C ALA A 495 17.04 16.60 30.00
N ASP A 496 16.12 17.47 30.45
CA ASP A 496 15.59 18.61 29.69
C ASP A 496 14.91 18.21 28.36
N GLU A 497 14.32 17.02 28.34
CA GLU A 497 13.67 16.39 27.18
C GLU A 497 12.13 16.45 27.26
N ARG A 498 11.46 16.05 26.17
CA ARG A 498 10.00 16.07 26.07
C ARG A 498 9.41 14.67 25.99
N ILE A 499 8.18 14.51 26.50
CA ILE A 499 7.46 13.24 26.48
C ILE A 499 6.02 13.36 26.00
N LEU A 500 5.61 12.40 25.17
CA LEU A 500 4.22 12.21 24.76
C LEU A 500 3.60 11.03 25.51
N ILE A 501 2.47 11.26 26.17
CA ILE A 501 1.80 10.27 27.02
C ILE A 501 0.45 9.91 26.42
N PHE A 502 0.34 8.72 25.84
CA PHE A 502 -0.89 8.28 25.17
C PHE A 502 -1.84 7.52 26.11
N THR A 503 -3.13 7.80 26.00
CA THR A 503 -4.18 7.09 26.75
C THR A 503 -5.44 6.86 25.92
N HIS A 504 -6.19 5.80 26.18
CA HIS A 504 -7.49 5.57 25.54
C HIS A 504 -8.61 6.46 26.11
N PHE A 505 -8.46 6.95 27.35
CA PHE A 505 -9.53 7.60 28.10
C PHE A 505 -9.28 9.10 28.24
N ALA A 506 -9.99 9.92 27.45
CA ALA A 506 -9.78 11.38 27.43
C ALA A 506 -9.95 12.04 28.81
N THR A 507 -11.00 11.67 29.55
CA THR A 507 -11.26 12.21 30.89
C THR A 507 -10.17 11.87 31.89
N TRP A 508 -9.55 10.70 31.75
CA TRP A 508 -8.37 10.34 32.54
C TRP A 508 -7.15 11.13 32.08
N GLY A 509 -6.99 11.32 30.77
CA GLY A 509 -5.92 12.14 30.22
C GLY A 509 -5.94 13.58 30.73
N GLU A 510 -7.12 14.19 30.85
CA GLU A 510 -7.30 15.54 31.44
C GLU A 510 -6.86 15.57 32.90
N ARG A 511 -7.31 14.59 33.72
CA ARG A 511 -6.90 14.48 35.13
C ARG A 511 -5.39 14.25 35.27
N LEU A 512 -4.84 13.37 34.44
CA LEU A 512 -3.40 13.08 34.42
C LEU A 512 -2.58 14.31 34.04
N ALA A 513 -3.02 15.08 33.04
CA ALA A 513 -2.36 16.31 32.63
C ALA A 513 -2.33 17.36 33.76
N GLY A 514 -3.44 17.53 34.49
CA GLY A 514 -3.50 18.39 35.67
C GLY A 514 -2.53 17.95 36.77
N TYR A 515 -2.54 16.66 37.11
CA TYR A 515 -1.63 16.09 38.11
C TYR A 515 -0.15 16.26 37.73
N LEU A 516 0.22 15.97 36.48
CA LEU A 516 1.59 16.14 36.02
C LEU A 516 2.00 17.61 35.99
N SER A 517 1.06 18.53 35.72
CA SER A 517 1.32 19.97 35.78
C SER A 517 1.70 20.42 37.18
N GLU A 518 0.94 19.97 38.18
CA GLU A 518 1.21 20.27 39.59
C GLU A 518 2.55 19.68 40.05
N ARG A 519 2.85 18.44 39.63
CA ARG A 519 4.10 17.74 39.98
C ARG A 519 5.34 18.40 39.37
N THR A 520 5.29 18.73 38.08
CA THR A 520 6.46 19.20 37.32
C THR A 520 6.62 20.72 37.35
N GLY A 521 5.55 21.45 37.69
CA GLY A 521 5.51 22.92 37.59
C GLY A 521 5.40 23.44 36.15
N VAL A 522 5.29 22.56 35.15
CA VAL A 522 5.13 22.91 33.74
C VAL A 522 3.66 22.71 33.35
N ASN A 523 3.10 23.65 32.59
CA ASN A 523 1.71 23.53 32.13
C ASN A 523 1.58 22.38 31.11
N ILE A 524 0.99 21.26 31.53
CA ILE A 524 0.74 20.06 30.73
C ILE A 524 -0.77 19.97 30.47
N GLU A 525 -1.13 19.83 29.20
CA GLU A 525 -2.53 19.76 28.76
C GLU A 525 -2.82 18.43 28.03
N CYS A 526 -4.10 18.05 28.00
CA CYS A 526 -4.56 16.83 27.32
C CYS A 526 -5.14 17.16 25.93
N TYR A 527 -4.56 16.59 24.88
CA TYR A 527 -5.09 16.64 23.52
C TYR A 527 -6.13 15.53 23.28
N HIS A 528 -7.39 15.90 23.09
CA HIS A 528 -8.46 14.96 22.75
C HIS A 528 -9.51 15.51 21.79
N GLY A 529 -10.27 14.60 21.18
CA GLY A 529 -11.23 14.93 20.11
C GLY A 529 -12.45 15.75 20.55
N GLY A 530 -12.63 15.98 21.86
CA GLY A 530 -13.67 16.85 22.40
C GLY A 530 -13.32 18.34 22.35
N LEU A 531 -12.03 18.67 22.17
CA LEU A 531 -11.56 20.05 22.15
C LEU A 531 -11.91 20.77 20.86
N ALA A 532 -12.23 22.05 20.98
CA ALA A 532 -12.37 22.96 19.85
C ALA A 532 -11.07 22.99 19.03
N ARG A 533 -11.20 23.16 17.70
CA ARG A 533 -10.04 23.14 16.78
C ARG A 533 -8.97 24.16 17.17
N GLY A 534 -9.35 25.41 17.44
CA GLY A 534 -8.38 26.45 17.82
C GLY A 534 -7.57 26.10 19.07
N THR A 535 -8.19 25.42 20.05
CA THR A 535 -7.49 24.90 21.22
C THR A 535 -6.52 23.80 20.84
N ARG A 536 -6.94 22.85 19.98
CA ARG A 536 -6.08 21.76 19.49
C ARG A 536 -4.85 22.27 18.74
N ASP A 537 -5.04 23.22 17.84
CA ASP A 537 -3.96 23.85 17.08
C ASP A 537 -2.98 24.56 18.04
N ARG A 538 -3.49 25.34 19.01
CA ARG A 538 -2.67 25.99 20.06
C ARG A 538 -1.84 25.01 20.87
N LEU A 539 -2.40 23.85 21.24
CA LEU A 539 -1.70 22.83 22.03
C LEU A 539 -0.50 22.27 21.27
N VAL A 540 -0.71 21.94 19.99
CA VAL A 540 0.35 21.44 19.11
C VAL A 540 1.43 22.50 18.94
N ASP A 541 1.04 23.75 18.65
CA ASP A 541 1.98 24.86 18.46
C ASP A 541 2.80 25.13 19.72
N THR A 542 2.15 25.18 20.89
CA THR A 542 2.82 25.38 22.18
C THR A 542 3.82 24.26 22.47
N PHE A 543 3.43 23.01 22.25
CA PHE A 543 4.31 21.87 22.50
C PHE A 543 5.52 21.84 21.54
N GLN A 544 5.31 22.18 20.26
CA GLN A 544 6.38 22.19 19.25
C GLN A 544 7.34 23.38 19.42
N SER A 545 6.82 24.56 19.78
CA SER A 545 7.61 25.79 19.92
C SER A 545 8.19 26.04 21.31
N GLY A 546 7.81 25.25 22.31
CA GLY A 546 8.39 25.34 23.65
C GLY A 546 9.91 25.16 23.63
N GLU A 547 10.56 25.51 24.74
CA GLU A 547 11.99 25.25 25.00
C GLU A 547 12.11 24.40 26.28
N GLY A 548 13.12 23.51 26.32
CA GLY A 548 13.38 22.62 27.46
C GLY A 548 12.34 21.51 27.67
N ALA A 549 12.32 21.02 28.92
CA ALA A 549 11.47 19.93 29.38
C ALA A 549 9.97 20.20 29.20
N GLY A 550 9.23 19.18 28.77
CA GLY A 550 7.78 19.31 28.56
C GLY A 550 7.06 17.98 28.41
N ALA A 551 5.76 17.98 28.65
CA ALA A 551 4.92 16.81 28.39
C ALA A 551 3.60 17.20 27.74
N MET A 552 3.04 16.28 26.97
CA MET A 552 1.67 16.39 26.48
C MET A 552 0.97 15.04 26.61
N VAL A 553 -0.25 15.06 27.14
CA VAL A 553 -1.10 13.88 27.24
C VAL A 553 -2.00 13.82 25.99
N LEU A 554 -2.13 12.66 25.35
CA LEU A 554 -2.92 12.50 24.13
C LEU A 554 -3.90 11.35 24.24
N SER A 555 -5.14 11.58 23.85
CA SER A 555 -6.08 10.47 23.61
C SER A 555 -5.71 9.73 22.31
N LEU A 556 -5.61 8.40 22.33
CA LEU A 556 -5.20 7.61 21.16
C LEU A 556 -6.05 7.85 19.92
N LYS A 557 -7.36 8.07 20.10
CA LYS A 557 -8.28 8.31 18.97
C LYS A 557 -8.04 9.65 18.27
N ALA A 558 -7.52 10.65 18.98
CA ALA A 558 -7.29 11.99 18.43
C ALA A 558 -5.81 12.25 18.14
N GLY A 559 -4.92 11.74 18.98
CA GLY A 559 -3.47 11.92 18.87
C GLY A 559 -2.77 10.85 18.04
N GLY A 560 -3.37 9.68 17.85
CA GLY A 560 -2.81 8.59 17.04
C GLY A 560 -2.96 8.79 15.53
N THR A 561 -3.59 9.88 15.08
CA THR A 561 -3.87 10.15 13.66
C THR A 561 -3.10 11.37 13.18
N GLY A 562 -1.93 11.14 12.55
CA GLY A 562 -1.24 12.10 11.67
C GLY A 562 -0.87 13.47 12.25
N LEU A 563 -0.73 13.62 13.57
CA LEU A 563 -0.16 14.83 14.16
C LEU A 563 1.36 14.84 13.98
N ASN A 564 1.91 16.00 13.62
CA ASN A 564 3.34 16.22 13.54
C ASN A 564 3.82 16.75 14.90
N LEU A 565 4.49 15.89 15.70
CA LEU A 565 4.98 16.18 17.06
C LEU A 565 6.47 15.84 17.18
N THR A 566 7.29 16.44 16.32
CA THR A 566 8.73 16.21 16.19
C THR A 566 9.60 16.77 17.31
N ALA A 567 9.07 17.65 18.16
CA ALA A 567 9.82 18.20 19.30
C ALA A 567 9.96 17.21 20.47
N ALA A 568 9.23 16.09 20.44
CA ALA A 568 9.32 15.01 21.43
C ALA A 568 10.40 14.00 21.07
#